data_AF-A0AAD7ZNC1-F1
#
_entry.id   AF-A0AAD7ZNC1-F1
#
_cell.length_a   1.000
_cell.length_b   1.000
_cell.length_c   1.000
_cell.angle_alpha   90.00
_cell.angle_beta   90.00
_cell.angle_gamma   90.00
#
_symmetry.space_group_name_H-M   'P 1'
#
loop_
_entity.id
_entity.type
_entity.pdbx_description
1 polymer ?
#
loop_
_entity_poly.entity_id
_entity_poly.type
_entity_poly.pdbx_seq_one_letter_code
_entity_poly.pdbx_strand_id
1 'polypeptide(L)'
;MPFFVTVDKDQKLDATDAEFVDVIHTNAFVQGKIEASGDVDFYVNGGINQPGCWNEANPFGCDHHRAPAYFAESINSKKGFYGWSCGGFFYYLMGLCPPRHPSIIMGDHVPIGTHGFYLVKTAAESPFALGPWLIDPLDDIKTKKINRIPGSEYIDNHVDTAVVEAMWTQPVVLLS
;
A
#
# COMPACT_ATOMS: atom_id res chain seq x y z
N MET A 1 12.16 4.47 -16.34
CA MET A 1 13.47 4.98 -15.90
C MET A 1 14.62 4.21 -16.54
N PRO A 2 15.42 4.78 -17.47
CA PRO A 2 16.54 4.05 -18.08
C PRO A 2 17.86 4.05 -17.29
N PHE A 3 17.99 4.78 -16.17
CA PHE A 3 19.30 5.02 -15.52
C PHE A 3 19.43 4.57 -14.06
N PHE A 4 18.36 4.07 -13.43
CA PHE A 4 18.35 3.65 -12.01
C PHE A 4 18.13 2.14 -11.82
N VAL A 5 18.16 1.38 -12.93
CA VAL A 5 18.16 -0.10 -12.92
C VAL A 5 19.63 -0.54 -12.96
N THR A 6 20.32 -0.28 -11.87
CA THR A 6 21.75 -0.57 -11.70
C THR A 6 21.93 -1.60 -10.58
N VAL A 7 23.06 -2.32 -10.63
CA VAL A 7 23.43 -3.23 -9.53
C VAL A 7 24.03 -2.48 -8.33
N ASP A 8 24.59 -1.30 -8.59
CA ASP A 8 25.22 -0.46 -7.58
C ASP A 8 24.17 0.26 -6.74
N LYS A 9 24.21 0.03 -5.43
CA LYS A 9 23.28 0.65 -4.47
C LYS A 9 23.51 2.16 -4.37
N ASP A 10 24.76 2.62 -4.51
CA ASP A 10 25.09 4.05 -4.43
C ASP A 10 24.52 4.86 -5.61
N GLN A 11 23.93 4.17 -6.60
CA GLN A 11 23.34 4.75 -7.79
C GLN A 11 21.80 4.65 -7.84
N LYS A 12 21.15 4.19 -6.78
CA LYS A 12 19.68 4.04 -6.73
C LYS A 12 19.16 4.11 -5.28
N LEU A 13 17.87 4.40 -5.12
CA LEU A 13 17.24 4.24 -3.79
C LEU A 13 17.39 2.79 -3.31
N ASP A 14 17.80 2.65 -2.06
CA ASP A 14 17.76 1.41 -1.31
C ASP A 14 17.36 1.64 0.16
N ALA A 15 17.08 0.55 0.88
CA ALA A 15 16.65 0.61 2.28
C ALA A 15 17.67 1.29 3.23
N THR A 16 18.92 1.51 2.80
CA THR A 16 19.95 2.12 3.66
C THR A 16 19.98 3.65 3.58
N ASP A 17 19.20 4.25 2.68
CA ASP A 17 19.17 5.70 2.47
C ASP A 17 18.41 6.48 3.57
N ALA A 18 17.65 5.80 4.42
CA ALA A 18 16.93 6.39 5.56
C ALA A 18 16.79 5.39 6.73
N GLU A 19 16.21 5.85 7.85
CA GLU A 19 15.84 4.95 8.96
C GLU A 19 14.74 3.96 8.55
N PHE A 20 13.87 4.37 7.64
CA PHE A 20 12.80 3.56 7.09
C PHE A 20 12.43 4.06 5.69
N VAL A 21 12.37 3.16 4.72
CA VAL A 21 12.02 3.45 3.33
C VAL A 21 10.81 2.62 2.91
N ASP A 22 9.68 3.25 2.63
CA ASP A 22 8.53 2.62 1.99
C ASP A 22 8.40 3.04 0.51
N VAL A 23 8.07 2.09 -0.36
CA VAL A 23 8.03 2.31 -1.80
C VAL A 23 6.68 1.90 -2.38
N ILE A 24 6.09 2.74 -3.22
CA ILE A 24 4.80 2.50 -3.89
C ILE A 24 5.03 2.30 -5.39
N HIS A 25 4.94 1.05 -5.84
CA HIS A 25 5.07 0.65 -7.25
C HIS A 25 3.72 0.72 -7.94
N THR A 26 3.63 1.50 -9.02
CA THR A 26 2.39 1.65 -9.81
C THR A 26 2.57 1.53 -11.32
N ASN A 27 3.80 1.72 -11.83
CA ASN A 27 4.12 1.67 -13.26
C ASN A 27 5.45 0.95 -13.54
N ALA A 28 5.67 -0.18 -12.88
CA ALA A 28 6.87 -0.99 -13.08
C ALA A 28 7.05 -1.43 -14.55
N PHE A 29 8.31 -1.55 -14.96
CA PHE A 29 8.78 -1.88 -16.33
C PHE A 29 8.65 -0.79 -17.39
N VAL A 30 7.96 0.34 -17.10
CA VAL A 30 7.82 1.44 -18.05
C VAL A 30 8.53 2.68 -17.50
N GLN A 31 7.87 3.45 -16.64
CA GLN A 31 8.49 4.60 -15.98
C GLN A 31 9.12 4.18 -14.65
N GLY A 32 8.61 3.13 -14.02
CA GLY A 32 9.17 2.56 -12.81
C GLY A 32 9.94 1.27 -12.92
N LYS A 33 10.53 0.88 -11.79
CA LYS A 33 11.25 -0.39 -11.63
C LYS A 33 10.40 -1.39 -10.86
N ILE A 34 10.59 -2.68 -11.15
CA ILE A 34 9.96 -3.76 -10.40
C ILE A 34 10.78 -4.18 -9.17
N GLU A 35 12.07 -3.82 -9.16
CA GLU A 35 12.99 -4.22 -8.10
C GLU A 35 12.62 -3.54 -6.77
N ALA A 36 12.59 -4.34 -5.71
CA ALA A 36 12.41 -3.85 -4.35
C ALA A 36 13.52 -2.85 -3.99
N SER A 37 13.13 -1.73 -3.37
CA SER A 37 14.01 -0.58 -3.17
C SER A 37 13.87 0.06 -1.80
N GLY A 38 13.02 -0.48 -0.92
CA GLY A 38 12.87 0.00 0.45
C GLY A 38 12.95 -1.13 1.46
N ASP A 39 12.62 -0.80 2.70
CA ASP A 39 12.30 -1.77 3.73
C ASP A 39 11.02 -2.52 3.35
N VAL A 40 10.00 -1.78 2.91
CA VAL A 40 8.72 -2.30 2.43
C VAL A 40 8.40 -1.77 1.05
N ASP A 41 7.98 -2.68 0.17
CA ASP A 41 7.60 -2.36 -1.21
C ASP A 41 6.15 -2.79 -1.46
N PHE A 42 5.32 -1.80 -1.81
CA PHE A 42 3.91 -1.97 -2.12
C PHE A 42 3.66 -2.01 -3.62
N TYR A 43 3.19 -3.14 -4.12
CA TYR A 43 2.86 -3.35 -5.53
C TYR A 43 1.36 -3.18 -5.73
N VAL A 44 0.95 -1.94 -5.97
CA VAL A 44 -0.47 -1.56 -6.03
C VAL A 44 -1.09 -2.08 -7.32
N ASN A 45 -2.16 -2.86 -7.20
CA ASN A 45 -2.79 -3.61 -8.28
C ASN A 45 -1.84 -4.53 -9.06
N GLY A 46 -0.76 -4.98 -8.41
CA GLY A 46 0.30 -5.76 -9.06
C GLY A 46 1.45 -4.92 -9.59
N GLY A 47 1.42 -3.60 -9.40
CA GLY A 47 2.56 -2.70 -9.58
C GLY A 47 2.84 -2.21 -11.00
N ILE A 48 2.06 -2.63 -12.01
CA ILE A 48 2.32 -2.30 -13.43
C ILE A 48 1.23 -1.41 -14.03
N ASN A 49 -0.02 -1.84 -13.96
CA ASN A 49 -1.16 -1.14 -14.56
C ASN A 49 -2.20 -0.86 -13.48
N GLN A 50 -2.77 0.33 -13.50
CA GLN A 50 -3.70 0.83 -12.50
C GLN A 50 -5.12 0.91 -13.08
N PRO A 51 -6.15 0.51 -12.31
CA PRO A 51 -7.53 0.65 -12.74
C PRO A 51 -7.85 2.10 -13.13
N GLY A 52 -8.61 2.29 -14.21
CA GLY A 52 -8.98 3.62 -14.74
C GLY A 52 -8.02 4.17 -15.80
N CYS A 53 -6.75 3.74 -15.85
CA CYS A 53 -5.76 4.36 -16.74
C CYS A 53 -5.81 3.90 -18.21
N TRP A 54 -6.39 2.75 -18.53
CA TRP A 54 -6.33 2.16 -19.89
C TRP A 54 -6.99 3.04 -20.98
N ASN A 55 -8.01 3.81 -20.62
CA ASN A 55 -8.76 4.64 -21.57
C ASN A 55 -8.26 6.08 -21.64
N GLU A 56 -7.22 6.42 -20.87
CA GLU A 56 -6.62 7.75 -20.88
C GLU A 56 -5.80 7.99 -22.15
N ALA A 57 -5.62 9.26 -22.53
CA ALA A 57 -4.79 9.61 -23.67
C ALA A 57 -3.30 9.21 -23.47
N ASN A 58 -2.85 9.13 -22.22
CA ASN A 58 -1.53 8.64 -21.84
C ASN A 58 -1.64 7.62 -20.70
N PRO A 59 -1.90 6.33 -21.00
CA PRO A 59 -2.09 5.29 -19.99
C PRO A 59 -0.88 5.12 -19.07
N PHE A 60 0.34 5.10 -19.64
CA PHE A 60 1.58 4.94 -18.86
C PHE A 60 1.82 6.10 -17.90
N GLY A 61 1.58 7.34 -18.35
CA GLY A 61 1.66 8.51 -17.49
C GLY A 61 0.59 8.50 -16.39
N CYS A 62 -0.63 8.04 -16.70
CA CYS A 62 -1.66 7.85 -15.69
C CYS A 62 -1.22 6.85 -14.63
N ASP A 63 -0.75 5.67 -15.03
CA ASP A 63 -0.26 4.63 -14.12
C ASP A 63 0.85 5.16 -13.22
N HIS A 64 1.84 5.87 -13.79
CA HIS A 64 2.92 6.49 -13.02
C HIS A 64 2.40 7.51 -12.00
N HIS A 65 1.45 8.36 -12.39
CA HIS A 65 0.90 9.40 -11.50
C HIS A 65 -0.04 8.84 -10.41
N ARG A 66 -0.34 7.53 -10.41
CA ARG A 66 -1.11 6.92 -9.32
C ARG A 66 -0.33 6.79 -8.02
N ALA A 67 0.99 6.58 -8.05
CA ALA A 67 1.79 6.53 -6.83
C ALA A 67 1.62 7.79 -5.94
N PRO A 68 1.84 9.02 -6.46
CA PRO A 68 1.63 10.22 -5.64
C PRO A 68 0.15 10.43 -5.30
N ALA A 69 -0.79 10.02 -6.17
CA ALA A 69 -2.22 10.15 -5.89
C ALA A 69 -2.67 9.25 -4.73
N TYR A 70 -2.23 7.99 -4.69
CA TYR A 70 -2.53 7.06 -3.60
C TYR A 70 -1.88 7.51 -2.29
N PHE A 71 -0.62 7.97 -2.33
CA PHE A 71 0.04 8.51 -1.15
C PHE A 71 -0.73 9.72 -0.60
N ALA A 72 -1.09 10.69 -1.44
CA ALA A 72 -1.85 11.87 -1.02
C ALA A 72 -3.20 11.51 -0.38
N GLU A 73 -3.92 10.53 -0.94
CA GLU A 73 -5.17 10.04 -0.33
C GLU A 73 -4.92 9.34 1.01
N SER A 74 -3.81 8.61 1.16
CA SER A 74 -3.49 7.83 2.36
C SER A 74 -3.37 8.68 3.64
N ILE A 75 -2.95 9.95 3.52
CA ILE A 75 -2.75 10.88 4.63
C ILE A 75 -4.05 11.11 5.43
N ASN A 76 -5.20 11.21 4.75
CA ASN A 76 -6.48 11.51 5.40
C ASN A 76 -7.57 10.48 5.10
N SER A 77 -7.19 9.29 4.60
CA SER A 77 -8.16 8.27 4.22
C SER A 77 -8.84 7.67 5.44
N LYS A 78 -10.17 7.83 5.53
CA LYS A 78 -10.98 7.12 6.54
C LYS A 78 -11.07 5.62 6.27
N LYS A 79 -10.84 5.20 5.03
CA LYS A 79 -10.90 3.79 4.62
C LYS A 79 -9.55 3.11 4.76
N GLY A 80 -8.47 3.74 4.27
CA GLY A 80 -7.12 3.20 4.26
C GLY A 80 -6.82 2.25 3.09
N PHE A 81 -5.53 2.12 2.78
CA PHE A 81 -5.00 1.23 1.75
C PHE A 81 -4.36 0.01 2.41
N TYR A 82 -5.09 -1.10 2.53
CA TYR A 82 -4.60 -2.27 3.25
C TYR A 82 -3.82 -3.21 2.32
N GLY A 83 -2.57 -3.53 2.66
CA GLY A 83 -1.77 -4.50 1.94
C GLY A 83 -1.71 -5.85 2.64
N TRP A 84 -1.50 -6.92 1.88
CA TRP A 84 -1.11 -8.23 2.43
C TRP A 84 0.24 -8.65 1.89
N SER A 85 1.01 -9.36 2.72
CA SER A 85 2.35 -9.79 2.33
C SER A 85 2.31 -10.92 1.31
N CYS A 86 3.32 -10.97 0.45
CA CYS A 86 3.62 -12.14 -0.35
C CYS A 86 5.12 -12.39 -0.46
N GLY A 87 5.53 -13.59 -0.87
CA GLY A 87 6.93 -13.99 -1.01
C GLY A 87 7.67 -13.34 -2.19
N GLY A 88 7.15 -12.26 -2.76
CA GLY A 88 7.74 -11.56 -3.91
C GLY A 88 6.99 -11.72 -5.22
N PHE A 89 7.50 -11.03 -6.25
CA PHE A 89 6.83 -10.88 -7.54
C PHE A 89 6.59 -12.21 -8.27
N PHE A 90 7.51 -13.18 -8.15
CA PHE A 90 7.35 -14.50 -8.77
C PHE A 90 6.10 -15.25 -8.24
N TYR A 91 5.89 -15.26 -6.93
CA TYR A 91 4.70 -15.88 -6.33
C TYR A 91 3.42 -15.16 -6.75
N TYR A 92 3.48 -13.84 -6.93
CA TYR A 92 2.35 -13.05 -7.44
C TYR A 92 1.97 -13.48 -8.86
N LEU A 93 2.94 -13.57 -9.77
CA LEU A 93 2.69 -14.02 -11.14
C LEU A 93 2.13 -15.45 -11.24
N MET A 94 2.52 -16.33 -10.32
CA MET A 94 1.98 -17.69 -10.22
C MET A 94 0.59 -17.76 -9.57
N GLY A 95 0.01 -16.64 -9.14
CA GLY A 95 -1.30 -16.60 -8.49
C GLY A 95 -1.29 -17.14 -7.05
N LEU A 96 -0.12 -17.21 -6.41
CA LEU A 96 0.07 -17.82 -5.08
C LEU A 96 -0.01 -16.81 -3.92
N CYS A 97 -0.55 -15.62 -4.19
CA CYS A 97 -0.70 -14.53 -3.24
C CYS A 97 -2.18 -14.13 -3.00
N PRO A 98 -3.07 -15.03 -2.57
CA PRO A 98 -4.40 -14.62 -2.10
C PRO A 98 -4.28 -13.61 -0.94
N PRO A 99 -5.25 -12.70 -0.74
CA PRO A 99 -5.28 -11.82 0.42
C PRO A 99 -5.22 -12.61 1.73
N ARG A 100 -4.37 -12.19 2.67
CA ARG A 100 -4.20 -12.82 3.99
C ARG A 100 -4.00 -11.77 5.08
N HIS A 101 -4.34 -12.14 6.31
CA HIS A 101 -3.94 -11.39 7.51
C HIS A 101 -2.57 -11.86 8.04
N PRO A 102 -1.84 -11.01 8.79
CA PRO A 102 -2.17 -9.61 9.09
C PRO A 102 -2.05 -8.73 7.85
N SER A 103 -2.93 -7.74 7.73
CA SER A 103 -2.83 -6.69 6.72
C SER A 103 -2.16 -5.46 7.33
N ILE A 104 -1.38 -4.74 6.54
CA ILE A 104 -0.70 -3.51 6.97
C ILE A 104 -1.14 -2.34 6.12
N ILE A 105 -1.15 -1.13 6.68
CA ILE A 105 -1.59 0.06 5.94
C ILE A 105 -0.43 0.60 5.09
N MET A 106 -0.73 0.98 3.85
CA MET A 106 0.20 1.62 2.92
C MET A 106 0.08 3.14 2.99
N GLY A 107 1.21 3.83 2.77
CA GLY A 107 1.28 5.29 2.70
C GLY A 107 1.64 5.90 4.05
N ASP A 108 1.14 7.10 4.32
CA ASP A 108 1.58 7.96 5.44
C ASP A 108 1.60 7.27 6.82
N HIS A 109 0.67 6.34 7.05
CA HIS A 109 0.51 5.65 8.34
C HIS A 109 1.16 4.26 8.39
N VAL A 110 2.03 3.92 7.43
CA VAL A 110 2.72 2.63 7.41
C VAL A 110 3.51 2.42 8.71
N PRO A 111 3.37 1.25 9.39
CA PRO A 111 4.13 1.01 10.61
C PRO A 111 5.63 0.93 10.31
N ILE A 112 6.43 1.76 10.98
CA ILE A 112 7.89 1.72 10.92
C ILE A 112 8.38 0.32 11.33
N GLY A 113 9.36 -0.21 10.60
CA GLY A 113 9.87 -1.57 10.78
C GLY A 113 9.07 -2.66 10.06
N THR A 114 8.09 -2.27 9.22
CA THR A 114 7.48 -3.21 8.28
C THR A 114 8.49 -3.55 7.19
N HIS A 115 8.66 -4.84 6.88
CA HIS A 115 9.56 -5.27 5.80
C HIS A 115 8.88 -6.19 4.80
N GLY A 116 9.32 -6.10 3.55
CA GLY A 116 9.05 -7.07 2.50
C GLY A 116 8.07 -6.60 1.41
N PHE A 117 7.51 -7.57 0.70
CA PHE A 117 6.71 -7.36 -0.49
C PHE A 117 5.21 -7.42 -0.16
N TYR A 118 4.47 -6.35 -0.45
CA TYR A 118 3.04 -6.25 -0.17
C TYR A 118 2.23 -5.95 -1.44
N LEU A 119 1.07 -6.56 -1.52
CA LEU A 119 0.08 -6.32 -2.57
C LEU A 119 -1.06 -5.49 -2.00
N VAL A 120 -1.48 -4.47 -2.74
CA VAL A 120 -2.59 -3.59 -2.38
C VAL A 120 -3.56 -3.53 -3.56
N LYS A 121 -4.86 -3.46 -3.32
CA LYS A 121 -5.86 -3.19 -4.36
C LYS A 121 -6.44 -1.80 -4.20
N THR A 122 -6.91 -1.20 -5.28
CA THR A 122 -7.57 0.11 -5.25
C THR A 122 -8.75 0.15 -6.21
N ALA A 123 -9.62 1.15 -6.04
CA ALA A 123 -10.63 1.50 -7.03
C ALA A 123 -10.01 2.18 -8.27
N ALA A 124 -10.79 2.29 -9.34
CA ALA A 124 -10.39 2.99 -10.56
C ALA A 124 -10.48 4.52 -10.44
N GLU A 125 -11.29 5.03 -9.52
CA GLU A 125 -11.51 6.46 -9.34
C GLU A 125 -11.39 6.85 -7.87
N SER A 126 -11.10 8.12 -7.62
CA SER A 126 -11.01 8.65 -6.26
C SER A 126 -12.41 8.69 -5.61
N PRO A 127 -12.56 8.34 -4.33
CA PRO A 127 -11.52 7.82 -3.43
C PRO A 127 -11.09 6.39 -3.80
N PHE A 128 -9.78 6.20 -3.94
CA PHE A 128 -9.15 4.96 -4.39
C PHE A 128 -9.11 3.88 -3.29
N ALA A 129 -9.04 4.31 -2.03
CA ALA A 129 -8.96 3.43 -0.88
C ALA A 129 -10.22 2.56 -0.75
N LEU A 130 -10.01 1.25 -0.66
CA LEU A 130 -11.09 0.28 -0.50
C LEU A 130 -11.32 -0.11 0.96
N GLY A 131 -10.36 0.16 1.85
CA GLY A 131 -10.38 -0.33 3.23
C GLY A 131 -9.92 -1.78 3.36
N PRO A 132 -10.17 -2.42 4.51
CA PRO A 132 -9.81 -3.82 4.74
C PRO A 132 -10.53 -4.76 3.78
N TRP A 133 -9.80 -5.76 3.28
CA TRP A 133 -10.37 -6.82 2.44
C TRP A 133 -11.23 -7.76 3.28
N LEU A 134 -12.37 -8.19 2.75
CA LEU A 134 -13.15 -9.29 3.33
C LEU A 134 -12.63 -10.60 2.73
N ILE A 135 -11.95 -11.40 3.55
CA ILE A 135 -11.56 -12.75 3.20
C ILE A 135 -12.81 -13.62 3.48
N ASP A 136 -13.65 -13.88 2.47
CA ASP A 136 -14.87 -14.72 2.52
C ASP A 136 -16.18 -14.05 3.05
N PRO A 137 -17.31 -14.11 2.30
CA PRO A 137 -18.66 -13.78 2.80
C PRO A 137 -19.07 -14.53 4.08
N LEU A 138 -18.45 -15.67 4.38
CA LEU A 138 -18.73 -16.45 5.60
C LEU A 138 -18.05 -15.88 6.85
N ASP A 139 -16.99 -15.10 6.72
CA ASP A 139 -16.35 -14.43 7.86
C ASP A 139 -17.22 -13.28 8.40
N ASP A 140 -18.01 -12.64 7.54
CA ASP A 140 -19.01 -11.63 7.92
C ASP A 140 -20.20 -12.24 8.69
N ILE A 141 -20.59 -13.49 8.39
CA ILE A 141 -21.67 -14.20 9.10
C ILE A 141 -21.17 -14.80 10.41
N LYS A 142 -19.95 -15.32 10.46
CA LYS A 142 -19.35 -15.89 11.68
C LYS A 142 -19.02 -14.80 12.70
N THR A 143 -18.39 -13.69 12.30
CA THR A 143 -18.10 -12.57 13.22
C THR A 143 -19.38 -11.94 13.78
N LYS A 144 -20.44 -11.83 12.98
CA LYS A 144 -21.75 -11.31 13.40
C LYS A 144 -22.54 -12.28 14.30
N LYS A 145 -22.32 -13.60 14.18
CA LYS A 145 -22.92 -14.62 15.07
C LYS A 145 -22.13 -14.84 16.36
N ILE A 146 -20.81 -14.71 16.33
CA ILE A 146 -19.95 -14.88 17.51
C ILE A 146 -20.10 -13.68 18.47
N ASN A 147 -20.40 -12.49 17.96
CA ASN A 147 -20.62 -11.28 18.77
C ASN A 147 -22.06 -11.08 19.30
N ARG A 148 -22.95 -12.07 19.18
CA ARG A 148 -24.25 -12.06 19.88
C ARG A 148 -24.23 -13.03 21.06
N ILE A 149 -23.57 -12.62 22.13
CA ILE A 149 -23.87 -13.11 23.48
C ILE A 149 -24.98 -12.20 24.04
N PRO A 150 -26.14 -12.72 24.49
CA PRO A 150 -27.14 -11.89 25.14
C PRO A 150 -26.59 -11.43 26.50
N GLY A 151 -26.31 -10.12 26.65
CA GLY A 151 -26.08 -9.51 27.97
C GLY A 151 -24.69 -8.97 28.30
N SER A 152 -23.84 -8.59 27.34
CA SER A 152 -22.58 -7.90 27.64
C SER A 152 -22.67 -6.42 27.23
N GLU A 153 -22.77 -5.51 28.21
CA GLU A 153 -22.46 -4.08 28.02
C GLU A 153 -20.99 -3.93 27.59
N TYR A 154 -20.73 -3.10 26.58
CA TYR A 154 -19.38 -2.69 26.20
C TYR A 154 -19.11 -1.28 26.72
N ILE A 155 -18.04 -1.14 27.51
CA ILE A 155 -17.57 0.12 28.09
C ILE A 155 -16.71 0.83 27.03
N ASP A 156 -17.11 2.04 26.66
CA ASP A 156 -16.36 2.96 25.79
C ASP A 156 -15.20 3.57 26.57
N ASN A 157 -13.97 3.25 26.19
CA ASN A 157 -12.78 3.99 26.63
C ASN A 157 -12.32 4.87 25.47
N HIS A 158 -12.96 6.04 25.34
CA HIS A 158 -12.41 7.19 24.63
C HIS A 158 -11.04 7.53 25.22
N VAL A 159 -10.00 7.51 24.40
CA VAL A 159 -8.75 8.21 24.69
C VAL A 159 -8.63 9.34 23.68
N ASP A 160 -8.90 10.55 24.15
CA ASP A 160 -8.57 11.78 23.45
C ASP A 160 -7.08 11.77 23.11
N THR A 161 -6.73 11.93 21.83
CA THR A 161 -5.36 12.27 21.45
C THR A 161 -5.36 13.62 20.78
N ALA A 162 -4.68 14.55 21.46
CA ALA A 162 -4.51 15.93 21.07
C ALA A 162 -3.82 16.06 19.71
N VAL A 163 -4.31 17.00 18.91
CA VAL A 163 -3.62 17.52 17.73
C VAL A 163 -2.35 18.22 18.23
N VAL A 164 -1.19 17.72 17.81
CA VAL A 164 0.08 18.43 17.97
C VAL A 164 0.68 18.61 16.59
N GLU A 165 0.73 19.86 16.13
CA GLU A 165 1.50 20.28 14.96
C GLU A 165 2.98 19.99 15.19
N ALA A 166 3.62 19.24 14.30
CA ALA A 166 5.06 19.20 14.10
C ALA A 166 5.32 18.80 12.64
N MET A 167 5.54 19.77 11.76
CA MET A 167 6.88 20.17 11.29
C MET A 167 7.53 19.16 10.33
N TRP A 168 7.39 19.50 9.05
CA TRP A 168 8.27 19.18 7.93
C TRP A 168 9.65 18.59 8.29
N THR A 169 9.82 17.28 8.12
CA THR A 169 11.08 16.64 7.76
C THR A 169 10.82 15.47 6.82
N GLN A 170 11.27 15.62 5.58
CA GLN A 170 11.29 14.67 4.43
C GLN A 170 12.14 13.40 4.71
N PRO A 171 12.20 12.35 3.84
CA PRO A 171 11.80 12.29 2.42
C PRO A 171 11.00 11.05 1.98
N VAL A 172 9.85 11.26 1.34
CA VAL A 172 9.25 10.25 0.47
C VAL A 172 10.01 10.30 -0.85
N VAL A 173 10.95 9.39 -1.08
CA VAL A 173 11.49 9.17 -2.42
C VAL A 173 10.47 8.37 -3.20
N LEU A 174 9.61 9.09 -3.92
CA LEU A 174 8.55 8.53 -4.73
C LEU A 174 9.16 7.94 -6.01
N LEU A 175 9.72 6.73 -5.92
CA LEU A 175 10.11 5.96 -7.10
C LEU A 175 8.86 5.32 -7.71
N SER A 176 8.26 6.07 -8.61
CA SER A 176 7.31 5.58 -9.60
C SER A 176 7.84 4.43 -10.43
#